data_AF-A0A3R7US50-F1
#
_entry.id   AF-A0A3R7US50-F1
#
_cell.length_a   1.000
_cell.length_b   1.000
_cell.length_c   1.000
_cell.angle_alpha   90.00
_cell.angle_beta   90.00
_cell.angle_gamma   90.00
#
_symmetry.space_group_name_H-M   'P 1'
#
loop_
_entity.id
_entity.type
_entity.pdbx_description
1 polymer ?
#
loop_
_entity_poly.entity_id
_entity_poly.type
_entity_poly.pdbx_seq_one_letter_code
_entity_poly.pdbx_strand_id
1 'polypeptide(L)'
;MTERLSPDLKEAHRFIRLITLKWNEVGEDLSMELRALSTRPQSFRFNPEKEDEVAAVLRAAAELNASGANIHATVNPAGPFTPDWKTRALKDADIIAATVTFVDADERGIADNLPDKALAKPDFAVITGLVPFTR
;
A
#
# COMPACT_ATOMS: atom_id res chain seq x y z
N MET A 1 -16.34 -17.58 -19.22
CA MET A 1 -16.72 -16.41 -18.41
C MET A 1 -15.54 -16.11 -17.51
N THR A 2 -14.88 -14.97 -17.68
CA THR A 2 -13.79 -14.56 -16.79
C THR A 2 -14.41 -14.11 -15.48
N GLU A 3 -14.01 -14.73 -14.37
CA GLU A 3 -14.47 -14.34 -13.04
C GLU A 3 -14.09 -12.87 -12.80
N ARG A 4 -15.06 -12.03 -12.47
CA ARG A 4 -14.81 -10.62 -12.17
C ARG A 4 -14.23 -10.55 -10.77
N LEU A 5 -12.91 -10.50 -10.68
CA LEU A 5 -12.19 -10.32 -9.42
C LEU A 5 -12.67 -9.01 -8.76
N SER A 6 -12.91 -9.07 -7.46
CA SER A 6 -13.26 -7.93 -6.61
C SER A 6 -12.24 -7.78 -5.47
N PRO A 7 -12.08 -6.57 -4.91
CA PRO A 7 -11.21 -6.38 -3.75
C PRO A 7 -11.64 -7.24 -2.56
N ASP A 8 -10.69 -7.96 -1.96
CA ASP A 8 -10.88 -8.57 -0.65
C ASP A 8 -10.47 -7.56 0.45
N LEU A 9 -11.47 -6.95 1.08
CA LEU A 9 -11.25 -5.96 2.14
C LEU A 9 -10.57 -6.55 3.38
N LYS A 10 -10.74 -7.86 3.65
CA LYS A 10 -10.10 -8.51 4.80
C LYS A 10 -8.61 -8.67 4.55
N GLU A 11 -8.22 -9.11 3.36
CA GLU A 11 -6.80 -9.22 3.00
C GLU A 11 -6.15 -7.84 2.83
N ALA A 12 -6.86 -6.85 2.31
CA ALA A 12 -6.35 -5.47 2.24
C ALA A 12 -6.11 -4.88 3.65
N HIS A 13 -7.05 -5.10 4.59
CA HIS A 13 -6.87 -4.72 5.99
C HIS A 13 -5.70 -5.44 6.63
N ARG A 14 -5.61 -6.76 6.43
CA ARG A 14 -4.48 -7.58 6.91
C ARG A 14 -3.14 -7.07 6.38
N PHE A 15 -3.06 -6.73 5.10
CA PHE A 15 -1.87 -6.13 4.50
C PHE A 15 -1.46 -4.83 5.21
N ILE A 16 -2.40 -3.91 5.43
CA ILE A 16 -2.14 -2.67 6.17
C ILE A 16 -1.59 -2.99 7.57
N ARG A 17 -2.22 -3.90 8.31
CA ARG A 17 -1.75 -4.27 9.66
C ARG A 17 -0.36 -4.90 9.67
N LEU A 18 -0.02 -5.69 8.66
CA LEU A 18 1.30 -6.32 8.52
C LEU A 18 2.38 -5.29 8.21
N ILE A 19 2.12 -4.41 7.24
CA ILE A 19 3.12 -3.46 6.75
C ILE A 19 3.40 -2.33 7.75
N THR A 20 2.44 -2.03 8.64
CA THR A 20 2.57 -0.99 9.66
C THR A 20 2.95 -1.49 11.05
N LEU A 21 3.18 -2.80 11.23
CA LEU A 21 3.36 -3.45 12.55
C LEU A 21 4.43 -2.78 13.44
N LYS A 22 5.49 -2.23 12.85
CA LYS A 22 6.62 -1.60 13.56
C LYS A 22 6.66 -0.07 13.45
N TRP A 23 5.61 0.56 12.93
CA TRP A 23 5.62 2.01 12.72
C TRP A 23 5.68 2.79 14.03
N ASN A 24 5.15 2.24 15.11
CA ASN A 24 5.26 2.78 16.46
C ASN A 24 6.71 2.91 16.97
N GLU A 25 7.68 2.19 16.38
CA GLU A 25 9.11 2.35 16.68
C GLU A 25 9.72 3.58 16.01
N VAL A 26 9.07 4.09 14.94
CA VAL A 26 9.53 5.26 14.17
C VAL A 26 9.02 6.55 14.80
N GLY A 27 7.76 6.58 15.25
CA GLY A 27 7.16 7.74 15.88
C GLY A 27 5.65 7.63 16.05
N GLU A 28 5.05 8.71 16.53
CA GLU A 28 3.61 8.86 16.72
C GLU A 28 2.99 9.64 15.54
N ASP A 29 1.66 9.56 15.37
CA ASP A 29 0.90 10.33 14.37
C ASP A 29 1.38 10.18 12.91
N LEU A 30 1.72 8.95 12.55
CA LEU A 30 2.13 8.57 11.21
C LEU A 30 0.93 8.36 10.29
N SER A 31 1.14 8.60 9.00
CA SER A 31 0.14 8.40 7.96
C SER A 31 0.64 7.48 6.85
N MET A 32 -0.34 6.81 6.23
CA MET A 32 -0.21 6.05 5.01
C MET A 32 -1.06 6.71 3.92
N GLU A 33 -0.68 6.51 2.66
CA GLU A 33 -1.52 6.85 1.52
C GLU A 33 -2.03 5.59 0.81
N LEU A 34 -3.34 5.55 0.55
CA LEU A 34 -3.87 4.79 -0.58
C LEU A 34 -4.14 5.73 -1.75
N ARG A 35 -3.61 5.40 -2.92
CA ARG A 35 -3.78 6.19 -4.14
C ARG A 35 -4.53 5.39 -5.18
N ALA A 36 -5.67 5.91 -5.59
CA ALA A 36 -6.45 5.40 -6.71
C ALA A 36 -5.95 6.04 -8.01
N LEU A 37 -5.29 5.26 -8.85
CA LEU A 37 -4.80 5.66 -10.16
C LEU A 37 -5.89 5.42 -11.21
N SER A 38 -6.31 6.51 -11.84
CA SER A 38 -7.26 6.57 -12.95
C SER A 38 -6.95 7.80 -13.79
N THR A 39 -7.82 8.18 -14.73
CA THR A 39 -7.71 9.45 -15.47
C THR A 39 -7.70 10.67 -14.54
N ARG A 40 -8.28 10.56 -13.33
CA ARG A 40 -8.19 11.57 -12.27
C ARG A 40 -7.73 10.88 -10.98
N PRO A 41 -6.43 10.90 -10.68
CA PRO A 41 -5.92 10.25 -9.49
C PRO A 41 -6.53 10.84 -8.22
N GLN A 42 -6.86 9.97 -7.27
CA GLN A 42 -7.33 10.37 -5.94
C GLN A 42 -6.42 9.78 -4.88
N SER A 43 -6.13 10.55 -3.84
CA SER A 43 -5.24 10.16 -2.75
C SER A 43 -6.01 10.19 -1.44
N PHE A 44 -5.84 9.16 -0.63
CA PHE A 44 -6.42 9.03 0.69
C PHE A 44 -5.29 8.88 1.69
N ARG A 45 -5.01 9.94 2.45
CA ARG A 45 -4.13 9.85 3.60
C ARG A 45 -4.94 9.58 4.86
N PHE A 46 -4.44 8.65 5.67
CA PHE A 46 -5.08 8.21 6.91
C PHE A 46 -4.04 7.74 7.91
N ASN A 47 -4.41 7.75 9.18
CA ASN A 47 -3.62 7.09 10.21
C ASN A 47 -3.94 5.58 10.21
N PRO A 48 -2.96 4.70 9.93
CA PRO A 48 -3.20 3.26 9.83
C PRO A 48 -3.41 2.55 11.19
N GLU A 49 -3.18 3.23 12.32
CA GLU A 49 -3.50 2.72 13.65
C GLU A 49 -4.97 2.95 14.03
N LYS A 50 -5.65 3.88 13.35
CA LYS A 50 -7.07 4.20 13.57
C LYS A 50 -7.96 3.32 12.72
N GLU A 51 -8.51 2.26 13.32
CA GLU A 51 -9.33 1.25 12.65
C GLU A 51 -10.54 1.80 11.89
N ASP A 52 -11.15 2.87 12.40
CA ASP A 52 -12.26 3.56 11.73
C ASP A 52 -11.80 4.28 10.45
N GLU A 53 -10.64 4.92 10.48
CA GLU A 53 -10.03 5.54 9.29
C GLU A 53 -9.63 4.48 8.26
N VAL A 54 -8.97 3.41 8.68
CA VAL A 54 -8.59 2.27 7.80
C VAL A 54 -9.83 1.71 7.11
N ALA A 55 -10.88 1.40 7.87
CA ALA A 55 -12.11 0.82 7.32
C ALA A 55 -12.81 1.79 6.35
N ALA A 56 -12.80 3.10 6.63
CA ALA A 56 -13.39 4.10 5.75
C ALA A 56 -12.62 4.23 4.43
N VAL A 57 -11.29 4.31 4.50
CA VAL A 57 -10.44 4.44 3.30
C VAL A 57 -10.48 3.18 2.44
N LEU A 58 -10.47 1.99 3.04
CA LEU A 58 -10.60 0.73 2.29
C LEU A 58 -11.93 0.62 1.53
N ARG A 59 -13.04 1.07 2.13
CA ARG A 59 -14.34 1.13 1.44
C ARG A 59 -14.30 2.09 0.24
N ALA A 60 -13.79 3.31 0.44
CA ALA A 60 -13.67 4.29 -0.63
C ALA A 60 -12.75 3.81 -1.77
N ALA A 61 -11.64 3.16 -1.42
CA ALA A 61 -10.72 2.57 -2.40
C ALA A 61 -11.37 1.42 -3.18
N ALA A 62 -12.18 0.58 -2.54
CA ALA A 62 -12.91 -0.49 -3.23
C ALA A 62 -13.98 0.04 -4.19
N GLU A 63 -14.68 1.12 -3.82
CA GLU A 63 -15.61 1.81 -4.73
C GLU A 63 -14.90 2.34 -5.98
N LEU A 64 -13.73 2.97 -5.78
CA LEU A 64 -12.92 3.45 -6.90
C LEU A 64 -12.35 2.30 -7.74
N ASN A 65 -11.96 1.18 -7.13
CA ASN A 65 -11.54 0.00 -7.87
C ASN A 65 -12.68 -0.59 -8.71
N ALA A 66 -13.88 -0.68 -8.15
CA ALA A 66 -15.07 -1.11 -8.89
C ALA A 66 -15.39 -0.21 -10.10
N SER A 67 -14.99 1.08 -10.03
CA SER A 67 -15.08 2.06 -11.12
C SER A 67 -13.93 2.01 -12.13
N GLY A 68 -12.94 1.13 -11.92
CA GLY A 68 -11.82 0.89 -12.84
C GLY A 68 -10.49 1.54 -12.42
N ALA A 69 -10.38 2.08 -11.20
CA ALA A 69 -9.10 2.58 -10.70
C ALA A 69 -8.19 1.46 -10.16
N ASN A 70 -6.88 1.60 -10.38
CA ASN A 70 -5.88 0.76 -9.72
C ASN A 70 -5.55 1.36 -8.35
N ILE A 71 -5.53 0.55 -7.29
CA ILE A 71 -5.28 1.03 -5.93
C ILE A 71 -3.85 0.67 -5.53
N HIS A 72 -3.07 1.67 -5.16
CA HIS A 72 -1.69 1.53 -4.69
C HIS A 72 -1.59 2.01 -3.24
N ALA A 73 -0.74 1.34 -2.45
CA ALA A 73 -0.43 1.76 -1.09
C ALA A 73 1.01 2.28 -1.03
N THR A 74 1.21 3.41 -0.37
CA THR A 74 2.54 3.84 0.04
C THR A 74 2.89 3.16 1.35
N VAL A 75 3.84 2.23 1.31
CA VAL A 75 4.16 1.31 2.42
C VAL A 75 5.08 1.88 3.49
N ASN A 76 5.62 3.08 3.28
CA ASN A 76 6.52 3.74 4.21
C ASN A 76 5.76 4.76 5.07
N PRO A 77 6.14 4.93 6.35
CA PRO A 77 5.53 5.92 7.22
C PRO A 77 5.81 7.34 6.72
N ALA A 78 4.75 8.15 6.69
CA ALA A 78 4.86 9.56 6.38
C ALA A 78 4.33 10.43 7.52
N GLY A 79 5.03 11.52 7.79
CA GLY A 79 4.68 12.49 8.83
C GLY A 79 4.97 13.93 8.40
N PRO A 80 4.44 14.92 9.12
CA PRO A 80 3.36 14.79 10.12
C PRO A 80 1.99 14.51 9.46
N PHE A 81 1.07 13.84 10.16
CA PHE A 81 -0.31 13.70 9.68
C PHE A 81 -1.20 14.80 10.24
N THR A 82 -1.70 15.69 9.37
CA THR A 82 -2.69 16.70 9.73
C THR A 82 -3.99 16.49 8.94
N PRO A 83 -5.18 16.79 9.51
CA PRO A 83 -6.47 16.52 8.85
C PRO A 83 -6.65 17.18 7.48
N ASP A 84 -5.99 18.31 7.23
CA ASP A 84 -5.98 19.01 5.94
C ASP A 84 -5.27 18.23 4.83
N TRP A 85 -4.50 17.19 5.16
CA TRP A 85 -3.74 16.41 4.18
C TRP A 85 -4.45 15.14 3.72
N LYS A 86 -5.67 14.87 4.20
CA LYS A 86 -6.44 13.66 3.88
C LYS A 86 -6.58 13.39 2.38
N THR A 87 -6.60 14.43 1.55
CA THR A 87 -6.74 14.32 0.08
C THR A 87 -5.47 14.70 -0.69
N ARG A 88 -4.40 15.09 0.02
CA ARG A 88 -3.13 15.52 -0.58
C ARG A 88 -2.33 14.28 -0.99
N ALA A 89 -1.84 14.22 -2.23
CA ALA A 89 -0.95 13.14 -2.65
C ALA A 89 0.35 13.14 -1.83
N LEU A 90 0.81 11.97 -1.38
CA LEU A 90 2.07 11.77 -0.66
C LEU A 90 3.26 12.10 -1.54
N LYS A 91 4.24 12.84 -0.97
CA LYS A 91 5.50 13.17 -1.61
C LYS A 91 6.66 12.54 -0.85
N ASP A 92 7.77 12.31 -1.53
CA ASP A 92 8.98 11.73 -0.93
C ASP A 92 9.45 12.52 0.31
N ALA A 93 9.32 13.85 0.30
CA ALA A 93 9.66 14.70 1.43
C ALA A 93 8.76 14.53 2.66
N ASP A 94 7.60 13.88 2.51
CA ASP A 94 6.72 13.51 3.63
C ASP A 94 7.13 12.16 4.25
N ILE A 95 7.94 11.33 3.57
CA ILE A 95 8.37 10.02 4.05
C ILE A 95 9.48 10.21 5.08
N ILE A 96 9.31 9.63 6.27
CA ILE A 96 10.23 9.84 7.39
C ILE A 96 11.15 8.64 7.66
N ALA A 97 10.77 7.44 7.21
CA ALA A 97 11.57 6.23 7.36
C ALA A 97 11.17 5.17 6.32
N ALA A 98 12.03 4.18 6.14
CA ALA A 98 11.70 2.93 5.46
C ALA A 98 11.64 1.81 6.52
N THR A 99 10.48 1.19 6.71
CA THR A 99 10.27 0.14 7.72
C THR A 99 10.29 -1.27 7.14
N VAL A 100 10.32 -1.37 5.81
CA VAL A 100 10.39 -2.62 5.07
C VAL A 100 11.35 -2.49 3.90
N THR A 101 11.87 -3.64 3.47
CA THR A 101 12.59 -3.79 2.21
C THR A 101 11.76 -4.69 1.32
N PHE A 102 11.61 -4.33 0.06
CA PHE A 102 10.92 -5.13 -0.94
C PHE A 102 11.89 -5.48 -2.07
N VAL A 103 11.63 -6.62 -2.69
CA VAL A 103 12.28 -7.02 -3.92
C VAL A 103 11.21 -7.01 -4.99
N ASP A 104 11.42 -6.17 -5.99
CA ASP A 104 10.59 -6.15 -7.17
C ASP A 104 10.97 -7.33 -8.07
N ALA A 105 10.07 -8.29 -8.20
CA ALA A 105 10.30 -9.55 -8.90
C ALA A 105 9.60 -9.58 -10.27
N ASP A 106 9.49 -8.41 -10.91
CA ASP A 106 8.89 -8.26 -12.25
C ASP A 106 9.64 -9.02 -13.36
N GLU A 107 10.93 -9.31 -13.16
CA GLU A 107 11.74 -10.10 -14.10
C GLU A 107 11.90 -11.56 -13.66
N ARG A 108 11.72 -12.47 -14.63
CA ARG A 108 11.88 -13.92 -14.40
C ARG A 108 13.29 -14.23 -13.90
N GLY A 109 13.38 -14.89 -12.76
CA GLY A 109 14.63 -15.30 -12.13
C GLY A 109 15.19 -14.31 -11.11
N ILE A 110 14.60 -13.12 -10.92
CA ILE A 110 15.01 -12.20 -9.84
C ILE A 110 14.76 -12.84 -8.48
N ALA A 111 13.57 -13.45 -8.29
CA ALA A 111 13.25 -14.16 -7.05
C ALA A 111 14.20 -15.36 -6.79
N ASP A 112 14.70 -16.01 -7.85
CA ASP A 112 15.59 -17.17 -7.78
C ASP A 112 17.07 -16.78 -7.59
N ASN A 113 17.45 -15.55 -7.96
CA ASN A 113 18.81 -15.03 -7.89
C ASN A 113 19.08 -14.17 -6.63
N LEU A 114 18.12 -14.14 -5.69
CA LEU A 114 18.36 -13.50 -4.41
C LEU A 114 19.52 -14.22 -3.72
N PRO A 115 20.56 -13.49 -3.23
CA PRO A 115 21.64 -14.12 -2.49
C PRO A 115 21.07 -14.97 -1.36
N ASP A 116 21.63 -16.16 -1.11
CA ASP A 116 21.18 -17.10 -0.05
C ASP A 116 20.99 -16.44 1.33
N LYS A 117 21.62 -15.27 1.54
CA LYS A 117 21.56 -14.46 2.77
C LYS A 117 20.71 -13.19 2.70
N ALA A 118 20.29 -12.75 1.52
CA ALA A 118 19.55 -11.48 1.37
C ALA A 118 18.09 -11.62 1.84
N LEU A 119 17.48 -12.79 1.63
CA LEU A 119 16.09 -13.08 1.98
C LEU A 119 15.90 -14.60 2.12
N ALA A 120 16.43 -15.22 3.18
CA ALA A 120 16.25 -16.66 3.40
C ALA A 120 14.76 -17.10 3.36
N LYS A 121 13.84 -16.16 3.66
CA LYS A 121 12.39 -16.26 3.43
C LYS A 121 11.74 -14.87 3.53
N PRO A 122 10.88 -14.43 2.60
CA PRO A 122 10.12 -13.19 2.78
C PRO A 122 9.10 -13.33 3.91
N ASP A 123 8.86 -12.24 4.67
CA ASP A 123 7.81 -12.20 5.70
C ASP A 123 6.42 -12.43 5.08
N PHE A 124 6.18 -11.84 3.90
CA PHE A 124 5.04 -12.12 3.04
C PHE A 124 5.36 -11.69 1.59
N ALA A 125 4.54 -12.13 0.64
CA ALA A 125 4.65 -11.76 -0.76
C ALA A 125 3.35 -11.12 -1.25
N VAL A 126 3.48 -10.11 -2.11
CA VAL A 126 2.37 -9.51 -2.85
C VAL A 126 2.54 -9.91 -4.31
N ILE A 127 1.50 -10.49 -4.90
CA ILE A 127 1.51 -10.90 -6.30
C ILE A 127 0.77 -9.84 -7.12
N THR A 128 1.51 -9.08 -7.93
CA THR A 128 0.96 -8.06 -8.82
C THR A 128 0.73 -8.65 -10.22
N GLY A 129 -0.54 -8.96 -10.56
CA GLY A 129 -0.98 -9.33 -11.92
C GLY A 129 -1.69 -10.68 -12.08
N LEU A 130 -2.47 -10.87 -13.15
CA LEU A 130 -1.92 -11.24 -14.46
C LEU A 130 -1.54 -10.12 -15.44
N VAL A 131 -2.13 -8.91 -15.41
CA VAL A 131 -1.48 -7.70 -15.96
C VAL A 131 -2.08 -6.44 -15.34
N PRO A 132 -1.26 -5.66 -14.62
CA PRO A 132 -1.31 -4.22 -14.66
C PRO A 132 0.03 -3.69 -15.18
N PHE A 133 -0.01 -2.99 -16.30
CA PHE A 133 1.05 -2.07 -16.68
C PHE A 133 0.43 -0.89 -17.41
N THR A 134 0.70 0.32 -16.93
CA THR A 134 0.77 1.53 -17.77
C THR A 134 1.79 2.44 -17.13
N ARG A 135 2.91 2.64 -17.83
CA ARG A 135 3.88 3.72 -17.54
C ARG A 135 3.22 5.08 -17.64
#